data_AF-A0A0B1ZQN5-F1
#
_entry.id   AF-A0A0B1ZQN5-F1
#
_cell.length_a   1.000
_cell.length_b   1.000
_cell.length_c   1.000
_cell.angle_alpha   90.00
_cell.angle_beta   90.00
_cell.angle_gamma   90.00
#
_symmetry.space_group_name_H-M   'P 1'
#
loop_
_entity.id
_entity.type
_entity.pdbx_description
1 polymer ?
#
loop_
_entity_poly.entity_id
_entity_poly.type
_entity_poly.pdbx_seq_one_letter_code
_entity_poly.pdbx_strand_id
1 'polypeptide(L)'
;MSKVGVIGAGAWGTALAQSLARDGTDVLLWAREPELVAQINSEHRNGLYLPSANLAESVRATGNIGDLADVPVLLAVVPAQFLAAVIADLPQGDRDLVLCAKGIEAGTGRLMADVAAEAAPQARLAVLSGPTFAHEVAAGLPTAVTLACSGGETQWERLAPLIARPALRPYYSDDVIGAEIGGAVKNVLAIACGVVEGLNLGQNARAALIARGYAEMLRFGLARGARAETLSGLCGLGDLVLTCSSTSSRNFSLGLSLGQGLSAADALSGKTSVAEGAATAPVLAELASRAGIQMPIVDAVCRLLDGEAPAGAVVRDLLSRPLKAEQEPAL
;
A
#
# COMPACT_ATOMS: atom_id res chain seq x y z
N MET A 1 10.04 -27.14 7.07
CA MET A 1 10.60 -25.76 7.05
C MET A 1 9.71 -24.92 6.16
N SER A 2 9.30 -23.75 6.62
CA SER A 2 8.41 -22.86 5.88
C SER A 2 9.07 -22.39 4.59
N LYS A 3 8.34 -22.48 3.47
CA LYS A 3 8.80 -21.96 2.17
C LYS A 3 8.50 -20.47 1.99
N VAL A 4 7.59 -19.93 2.79
CA VAL A 4 7.18 -18.53 2.75
C VAL A 4 7.13 -17.96 4.16
N GLY A 5 7.64 -16.75 4.31
CA GLY A 5 7.57 -15.98 5.55
C GLY A 5 6.95 -14.61 5.29
N VAL A 6 6.39 -14.02 6.33
CA VAL A 6 5.76 -12.69 6.27
C VAL A 6 6.39 -11.82 7.34
N ILE A 7 6.95 -10.69 6.94
CA ILE A 7 7.55 -9.70 7.84
C ILE A 7 6.52 -8.61 8.10
N GLY A 8 5.93 -8.62 9.30
CA GLY A 8 4.98 -7.61 9.77
C GLY A 8 3.58 -8.18 9.98
N ALA A 9 3.19 -8.34 11.24
CA ALA A 9 1.87 -8.86 11.65
C ALA A 9 0.76 -7.80 11.74
N GLY A 10 0.83 -6.76 10.92
CA GLY A 10 -0.31 -5.86 10.73
C GLY A 10 -1.49 -6.56 10.04
N ALA A 11 -2.57 -5.81 9.78
CA ALA A 11 -3.78 -6.36 9.16
C ALA A 11 -3.48 -7.07 7.83
N TRP A 12 -2.68 -6.43 6.96
CA TRP A 12 -2.37 -6.98 5.64
C TRP A 12 -1.43 -8.19 5.71
N GLY A 13 -0.37 -8.13 6.52
CA GLY A 13 0.55 -9.27 6.67
C GLY A 13 -0.12 -10.48 7.29
N THR A 14 -1.03 -10.26 8.26
CA THR A 14 -1.86 -11.32 8.83
C THR A 14 -2.79 -11.94 7.78
N ALA A 15 -3.43 -11.12 6.95
CA ALA A 15 -4.29 -11.62 5.87
C ALA A 15 -3.52 -12.42 4.82
N LEU A 16 -2.31 -11.99 4.46
CA LEU A 16 -1.42 -12.72 3.57
C LEU A 16 -0.98 -14.04 4.20
N ALA A 17 -0.50 -14.02 5.44
CA ALA A 17 -0.11 -15.24 6.14
C ALA A 17 -1.26 -16.25 6.20
N GLN A 18 -2.47 -15.79 6.54
CA GLN A 18 -3.66 -16.63 6.55
C GLN A 18 -4.00 -17.16 5.16
N SER A 19 -4.03 -16.30 4.14
CA SER A 19 -4.35 -16.71 2.77
C SER A 19 -3.38 -17.79 2.26
N LEU A 20 -2.08 -17.58 2.50
CA LEU A 20 -1.03 -18.51 2.11
C LEU A 20 -1.14 -19.84 2.86
N ALA A 21 -1.54 -19.83 4.13
CA ALA A 21 -1.66 -21.04 4.94
C ALA A 21 -2.94 -21.87 4.69
N ARG A 22 -3.89 -21.39 3.87
CA ARG A 22 -5.20 -22.05 3.65
C ARG A 22 -5.15 -23.47 3.11
N ASP A 23 -4.08 -23.84 2.42
CA ASP A 23 -3.85 -25.19 1.88
C ASP A 23 -2.99 -26.06 2.80
N GLY A 24 -2.73 -25.60 4.03
CA GLY A 24 -1.86 -26.27 4.99
C GLY A 24 -0.38 -25.90 4.83
N THR A 25 -0.03 -24.95 3.95
CA THR A 25 1.34 -24.44 3.87
C THR A 25 1.79 -23.84 5.21
N ASP A 26 2.98 -24.23 5.68
CA ASP A 26 3.62 -23.63 6.85
C ASP A 26 4.08 -22.20 6.53
N VAL A 27 3.57 -21.23 7.29
CA VAL A 27 3.94 -19.81 7.15
C VAL A 27 4.48 -19.27 8.47
N LEU A 28 5.68 -18.69 8.41
CA LEU A 28 6.28 -18.00 9.55
C LEU A 28 5.96 -16.50 9.47
N LEU A 29 5.26 -15.97 10.48
CA LEU A 29 4.83 -14.57 10.57
C LEU A 29 5.65 -13.84 11.63
N TRP A 30 6.50 -12.90 11.23
CA TRP A 30 7.22 -12.07 12.17
C TRP A 30 6.34 -10.92 12.68
N ALA A 31 6.26 -10.80 14.00
CA ALA A 31 5.56 -9.73 14.72
C ALA A 31 6.52 -9.06 15.71
N ARG A 32 6.35 -7.75 15.92
CA ARG A 32 7.20 -6.99 16.84
C ARG A 32 6.77 -7.16 18.30
N GLU A 33 5.46 -7.23 18.54
CA GLU A 33 4.85 -7.26 19.85
C GLU A 33 4.87 -8.70 20.42
N PRO A 34 5.57 -8.98 21.54
CA PRO A 34 5.64 -10.31 22.13
C PRO A 34 4.27 -10.89 22.51
N GLU A 35 3.35 -10.05 22.97
CA GLU A 35 1.98 -10.44 23.33
C GLU A 35 1.21 -10.90 22.09
N LEU A 36 1.43 -10.26 20.94
CA LEU A 36 0.81 -10.67 19.68
C LEU A 36 1.39 -11.99 19.17
N VAL A 37 2.71 -12.20 19.31
CA VAL A 37 3.35 -13.48 19.00
C VAL A 37 2.71 -14.61 19.82
N ALA A 38 2.57 -14.40 21.14
CA ALA A 38 1.95 -15.36 22.04
C ALA A 38 0.49 -15.64 21.62
N GLN A 39 -0.30 -14.59 21.37
CA GLN A 39 -1.70 -14.73 20.96
C GLN A 39 -1.86 -15.52 19.66
N ILE A 40 -1.06 -15.21 18.63
CA ILE A 40 -1.14 -15.92 17.35
C ILE A 40 -0.83 -17.41 17.53
N ASN A 41 0.17 -17.74 18.35
CA ASN A 41 0.59 -19.13 18.55
C ASN A 41 -0.34 -19.93 19.46
N SER A 42 -0.99 -19.31 20.45
CA SER A 42 -1.88 -20.02 21.38
C SER A 42 -3.35 -20.01 20.98
N GLU A 43 -3.82 -18.93 20.35
CA GLU A 43 -5.23 -18.71 20.01
C GLU A 43 -5.50 -18.76 18.51
N HIS A 44 -4.46 -18.76 17.67
CA HIS A 44 -4.58 -18.63 16.21
C HIS A 44 -5.40 -17.39 15.79
N ARG A 45 -5.16 -16.27 16.47
CA ARG A 45 -5.84 -14.99 16.23
C ARG A 45 -4.88 -13.82 16.29
N ASN A 46 -5.22 -12.77 15.55
CA ASN A 46 -4.59 -11.46 15.68
C ASN A 46 -5.66 -10.45 16.14
N GLY A 47 -5.89 -10.39 17.45
CA GLY A 47 -6.94 -9.54 18.01
C GLY A 47 -6.68 -8.04 17.83
N LEU A 48 -5.40 -7.65 17.72
CA LEU A 48 -4.98 -6.26 17.65
C LEU A 48 -5.19 -5.65 16.26
N TYR A 49 -4.79 -6.36 15.20
CA TYR A 49 -4.75 -5.80 13.85
C TYR A 49 -5.78 -6.40 12.89
N LEU A 50 -6.24 -7.63 13.11
CA LEU A 50 -7.24 -8.27 12.26
C LEU A 50 -8.17 -9.20 13.06
N PRO A 51 -8.99 -8.64 13.98
CA PRO A 51 -9.78 -9.42 14.93
C PRO A 51 -10.83 -10.33 14.28
N SER A 52 -11.19 -10.06 13.02
CA SER A 52 -12.11 -10.85 12.21
C SER A 52 -11.49 -12.14 11.64
N ALA A 53 -10.16 -12.29 11.66
CA ALA A 53 -9.48 -13.45 11.09
C ALA A 53 -9.28 -14.56 12.12
N ASN A 54 -9.59 -15.79 11.71
CA ASN A 54 -9.12 -17.01 12.35
C ASN A 54 -7.96 -17.56 11.52
N LEU A 55 -6.80 -17.72 12.15
CA LEU A 55 -5.58 -18.15 11.48
C LEU A 55 -5.53 -19.68 11.42
N ALA A 56 -4.94 -20.22 10.36
CA ALA A 56 -4.66 -21.64 10.26
C ALA A 56 -3.57 -22.04 11.28
N GLU A 57 -3.62 -23.28 11.76
CA GLU A 57 -2.62 -23.82 12.71
C GLU A 57 -1.19 -23.83 12.12
N SER A 58 -1.07 -23.83 10.80
CA SER A 58 0.20 -23.75 10.08
C SER A 58 0.77 -22.32 10.00
N VAL A 59 0.05 -21.30 10.48
CA VAL A 59 0.59 -19.96 10.72
C VAL A 59 1.22 -19.93 12.11
N ARG A 60 2.54 -19.77 12.15
CA ARG A 60 3.30 -19.61 13.40
C ARG A 60 3.89 -18.21 13.47
N ALA A 61 3.77 -17.56 14.62
CA ALA A 61 4.39 -16.27 14.85
C ALA A 61 5.76 -16.39 15.52
N THR A 62 6.67 -15.48 15.18
CA THR A 62 7.95 -15.30 15.87
C THR A 62 8.21 -13.81 16.14
N GLY A 63 8.88 -13.52 17.25
CA GLY A 63 9.44 -12.19 17.54
C GLY A 63 10.87 -12.02 17.05
N ASN A 64 11.55 -13.10 16.68
CA ASN A 64 12.94 -13.10 16.24
C ASN A 64 13.01 -13.08 14.71
N ILE A 65 13.45 -11.96 14.14
CA ILE A 65 13.59 -11.83 12.67
C ILE A 65 14.64 -12.79 12.11
N GLY A 66 15.61 -13.22 12.91
CA GLY A 66 16.63 -14.20 12.52
C GLY A 66 16.05 -15.57 12.17
N ASP A 67 14.87 -15.93 12.67
CA ASP A 67 14.21 -17.19 12.33
C ASP A 67 13.77 -17.26 10.85
N LEU A 68 13.77 -16.12 10.15
CA LEU A 68 13.46 -16.02 8.72
C LEU A 68 14.68 -16.18 7.81
N ALA A 69 15.89 -16.39 8.36
CA ALA A 69 17.14 -16.41 7.59
C ALA A 69 17.12 -17.38 6.40
N ASP A 70 16.60 -18.59 6.64
CA ASP A 70 16.58 -19.70 5.68
C ASP A 70 15.28 -19.78 4.87
N VAL A 71 14.38 -18.82 5.03
CA VAL A 71 13.11 -18.80 4.30
C VAL A 71 13.33 -18.20 2.91
N PRO A 72 13.04 -18.95 1.82
CA PRO A 72 13.43 -18.55 0.47
C PRO A 72 12.56 -17.44 -0.14
N VAL A 73 11.34 -17.24 0.38
CA VAL A 73 10.43 -16.18 -0.07
C VAL A 73 9.88 -15.43 1.13
N LEU A 74 10.10 -14.12 1.18
CA LEU A 74 9.64 -13.26 2.26
C LEU A 74 8.73 -12.17 1.71
N LEU A 75 7.55 -12.02 2.31
CA LEU A 75 6.66 -10.89 2.03
C LEU A 75 6.93 -9.80 3.07
N ALA A 76 7.46 -8.66 2.65
CA ALA A 76 7.70 -7.50 3.53
C ALA A 76 6.47 -6.60 3.57
N VAL A 77 5.74 -6.65 4.70
CA VAL A 77 4.41 -6.03 4.88
C VAL A 77 4.41 -5.00 6.01
N VAL A 78 5.59 -4.59 6.46
CA VAL A 78 5.74 -3.47 7.39
C VAL A 78 5.40 -2.14 6.70
N PRO A 79 4.90 -1.13 7.44
CA PRO A 79 4.72 0.21 6.89
C PRO A 79 6.00 0.76 6.25
N ALA A 80 5.85 1.52 5.17
CA ALA A 80 6.94 2.05 4.35
C ALA A 80 8.06 2.71 5.18
N GLN A 81 7.70 3.52 6.18
CA GLN A 81 8.65 4.24 7.05
C GLN A 81 9.53 3.33 7.93
N PHE A 82 9.15 2.07 8.11
CA PHE A 82 9.90 1.10 8.92
C PHE A 82 10.63 0.06 8.07
N LEU A 83 10.42 0.05 6.75
CA LEU A 83 10.94 -0.99 5.86
C LEU A 83 12.46 -1.09 5.92
N ALA A 84 13.17 0.02 5.76
CA ALA A 84 14.64 0.04 5.73
C ALA A 84 15.24 -0.59 7.00
N ALA A 85 14.80 -0.15 8.18
CA ALA A 85 15.30 -0.62 9.46
C ALA A 85 15.02 -2.11 9.69
N VAL A 86 13.79 -2.55 9.38
CA VAL A 86 13.41 -3.96 9.56
C VAL A 86 14.15 -4.88 8.60
N ILE A 87 14.34 -4.48 7.35
CA ILE A 87 15.08 -5.28 6.36
C ILE A 87 16.58 -5.30 6.66
N ALA A 88 17.14 -4.24 7.25
CA ALA A 88 18.54 -4.21 7.67
C ALA A 88 18.85 -5.25 8.77
N ASP A 89 17.88 -5.55 9.64
CA ASP A 89 18.01 -6.58 10.69
C ASP A 89 17.81 -8.02 10.16
N LEU A 90 17.31 -8.18 8.93
CA LEU A 90 17.15 -9.48 8.30
C LEU A 90 18.53 -10.03 7.88
N PRO A 91 18.89 -11.27 8.25
CA PRO A 91 20.14 -11.88 7.81
C PRO A 91 20.26 -11.86 6.28
N GLN A 92 21.39 -11.38 5.75
CA GLN A 92 21.61 -11.31 4.30
C GLN A 92 21.53 -12.70 3.66
N GLY A 93 21.04 -12.78 2.43
CA GLY A 93 20.97 -14.03 1.70
C GLY A 93 20.24 -13.91 0.37
N ASP A 94 20.51 -14.87 -0.51
CA ASP A 94 19.88 -14.98 -1.83
C ASP A 94 18.46 -15.53 -1.73
N ARG A 95 17.47 -14.65 -1.79
CA ARG A 95 16.05 -14.97 -1.62
C ARG A 95 15.16 -14.03 -2.41
N ASP A 96 13.90 -14.39 -2.60
CA ASP A 96 12.91 -13.47 -3.15
C ASP A 96 12.28 -12.63 -2.01
N LEU A 97 12.36 -11.30 -2.12
CA LEU A 97 11.78 -10.35 -1.18
C LEU A 97 10.64 -9.59 -1.87
N VAL A 98 9.41 -9.94 -1.51
CA VAL A 98 8.18 -9.40 -2.09
C VAL A 98 7.67 -8.24 -1.23
N LEU A 99 7.85 -7.02 -1.71
CA LEU A 99 7.42 -5.80 -1.06
C LEU A 99 5.91 -5.63 -1.17
N CYS A 100 5.25 -5.51 -0.04
CA CYS A 100 3.82 -5.22 0.08
C CYS A 100 3.57 -3.84 0.71
N ALA A 101 4.64 -3.17 1.17
CA ALA A 101 4.61 -1.81 1.67
C ALA A 101 4.24 -0.82 0.56
N LYS A 102 3.39 0.16 0.87
CA LYS A 102 2.93 1.17 -0.08
C LYS A 102 3.32 2.55 0.43
N GLY A 103 4.15 3.27 -0.32
CA GLY A 103 4.62 4.61 0.07
C GLY A 103 5.89 5.03 -0.64
N ILE A 104 6.37 6.22 -0.30
CA ILE A 104 7.62 6.81 -0.78
C ILE A 104 8.44 7.22 0.45
N GLU A 105 9.74 6.96 0.46
CA GLU A 105 10.60 7.27 1.60
C GLU A 105 10.70 8.78 1.81
N ALA A 106 10.41 9.24 3.02
CA ALA A 106 10.52 10.66 3.36
C ALA A 106 11.98 11.15 3.33
N GLY A 107 12.19 12.39 2.89
CA GLY A 107 13.51 13.02 2.81
C GLY A 107 14.31 12.64 1.56
N THR A 108 14.33 11.36 1.17
CA THR A 108 15.06 10.89 -0.02
C THR A 108 14.18 10.84 -1.27
N GLY A 109 12.87 10.60 -1.10
CA GLY A 109 11.94 10.42 -2.20
C GLY A 109 12.08 9.10 -2.95
N ARG A 110 12.79 8.13 -2.39
CA ARG A 110 13.01 6.81 -2.99
C ARG A 110 11.78 5.93 -2.94
N LEU A 111 11.64 5.05 -3.93
CA LEU A 111 10.64 4.00 -3.88
C LEU A 111 11.08 2.89 -2.92
N MET A 112 10.13 2.06 -2.47
CA MET A 112 10.43 1.02 -1.49
C MET A 112 11.34 -0.07 -2.05
N ALA A 113 11.31 -0.31 -3.36
CA ALA A 113 12.25 -1.18 -4.04
C ALA A 113 13.69 -0.66 -3.94
N ASP A 114 13.92 0.64 -4.12
CA ASP A 114 15.25 1.24 -3.98
C ASP A 114 15.75 1.12 -2.53
N VAL A 115 14.86 1.39 -1.56
CA VAL A 115 15.14 1.26 -0.13
C VAL A 115 15.51 -0.18 0.23
N ALA A 116 14.73 -1.16 -0.26
CA ALA A 116 14.97 -2.57 -0.01
C ALA A 116 16.24 -3.08 -0.71
N ALA A 117 16.55 -2.58 -1.91
CA ALA A 117 17.76 -2.94 -2.65
C ALA A 117 19.03 -2.52 -1.90
N GLU A 118 19.02 -1.37 -1.22
CA GLU A 118 20.14 -0.96 -0.39
C GLU A 118 20.24 -1.80 0.89
N ALA A 119 19.11 -2.08 1.55
CA ALA A 119 19.10 -2.81 2.83
C ALA A 119 19.36 -4.33 2.67
N ALA A 120 18.96 -4.92 1.54
CA ALA A 120 19.11 -6.33 1.23
C ALA A 120 19.62 -6.54 -0.21
N PRO A 121 20.87 -6.17 -0.52
CA PRO A 121 21.41 -6.17 -1.88
C PRO A 121 21.50 -7.56 -2.54
N GLN A 122 21.43 -8.64 -1.75
CA GLN A 122 21.41 -10.01 -2.25
C GLN A 122 20.00 -10.53 -2.56
N ALA A 123 18.95 -9.79 -2.18
CA ALA A 123 17.58 -10.21 -2.40
C ALA A 123 17.11 -9.84 -3.82
N ARG A 124 16.30 -10.74 -4.41
CA ARG A 124 15.57 -10.47 -5.65
C ARG A 124 14.24 -9.84 -5.31
N LEU A 125 14.04 -8.60 -5.74
CA LEU A 125 12.86 -7.83 -5.35
C LEU A 125 11.65 -8.15 -6.22
N ALA A 126 10.47 -8.15 -5.62
CA ALA A 126 9.20 -8.09 -6.32
C ALA A 126 8.24 -7.19 -5.55
N VAL A 127 7.16 -6.72 -6.17
CA VAL A 127 6.14 -5.88 -5.53
C VAL A 127 4.78 -6.54 -5.70
N LEU A 128 4.05 -6.69 -4.60
CA LEU A 128 2.67 -7.18 -4.58
C LEU A 128 1.73 -6.01 -4.30
N SER A 129 0.94 -5.61 -5.30
CA SER A 129 0.06 -4.45 -5.22
C SER A 129 -1.26 -4.69 -5.95
N GLY A 130 -2.34 -4.04 -5.52
CA GLY A 130 -3.67 -4.29 -6.05
C GLY A 130 -4.79 -4.02 -5.04
N PRO A 131 -6.06 -4.14 -5.48
CA PRO A 131 -7.24 -3.91 -4.66
C PRO A 131 -7.40 -5.04 -3.63
N THR A 132 -6.88 -4.83 -2.41
CA THR A 132 -6.80 -5.87 -1.39
C THR A 132 -7.22 -5.40 0.00
N PHE A 133 -8.51 -5.49 0.34
CA PHE A 133 -8.89 -5.34 1.73
C PHE A 133 -8.48 -6.57 2.55
N ALA A 134 -7.71 -6.33 3.61
CA ALA A 134 -7.13 -7.40 4.43
C ALA A 134 -8.19 -8.36 4.99
N HIS A 135 -9.34 -7.86 5.45
CA HIS A 135 -10.40 -8.70 5.98
C HIS A 135 -11.03 -9.61 4.92
N GLU A 136 -11.16 -9.16 3.67
CA GLU A 136 -11.69 -9.96 2.57
C GLU A 136 -10.71 -11.06 2.15
N VAL A 137 -9.42 -10.72 2.04
CA VAL A 137 -8.36 -11.70 1.73
C VAL A 137 -8.23 -12.74 2.84
N ALA A 138 -8.25 -12.31 4.10
CA ALA A 138 -8.24 -13.22 5.24
C ALA A 138 -9.49 -14.10 5.30
N ALA A 139 -10.65 -13.62 4.82
CA ALA A 139 -11.88 -14.40 4.69
C ALA A 139 -11.89 -15.34 3.48
N GLY A 140 -10.93 -15.19 2.55
CA GLY A 140 -10.83 -16.03 1.35
C GLY A 140 -11.80 -15.62 0.25
N LEU A 141 -12.15 -14.33 0.19
CA LEU A 141 -12.98 -13.77 -0.88
C LEU A 141 -12.14 -13.52 -2.15
N PRO A 142 -12.75 -13.58 -3.34
CA PRO A 142 -12.04 -13.40 -4.61
C PRO A 142 -11.28 -12.07 -4.66
N THR A 143 -9.98 -12.17 -4.88
CA THR A 143 -9.05 -11.04 -4.88
C THR A 143 -8.05 -11.21 -6.02
N ALA A 144 -7.80 -10.14 -6.76
CA ALA A 144 -6.80 -10.09 -7.82
C ALA A 144 -5.71 -9.07 -7.47
N VAL A 145 -4.45 -9.43 -7.74
CA VAL A 145 -3.28 -8.58 -7.43
C VAL A 145 -2.29 -8.57 -8.59
N THR A 146 -1.59 -7.47 -8.79
CA THR A 146 -0.37 -7.42 -9.59
C THR A 146 0.79 -7.90 -8.74
N LEU A 147 1.59 -8.82 -9.29
CA LEU A 147 2.90 -9.20 -8.78
C LEU A 147 3.95 -8.74 -9.80
N ALA A 148 4.60 -7.62 -9.51
CA ALA A 148 5.65 -7.06 -10.35
C ALA A 148 7.00 -7.65 -9.96
N CYS A 149 7.61 -8.43 -10.86
CA CYS A 149 8.85 -9.16 -10.63
C CYS A 149 10.03 -8.44 -11.29
N SER A 150 10.99 -7.93 -10.50
CA SER A 150 12.19 -7.29 -11.06
C SER A 150 13.08 -8.27 -11.85
N GLY A 151 13.02 -9.56 -11.49
CA GLY A 151 13.71 -10.65 -12.18
C GLY A 151 12.92 -11.27 -13.34
N GLY A 152 11.85 -10.62 -13.80
CA GLY A 152 11.04 -11.05 -14.93
C GLY A 152 10.31 -12.38 -14.74
N GLU A 153 10.06 -13.09 -15.84
CA GLU A 153 9.24 -14.30 -15.87
C GLU A 153 9.82 -15.44 -15.02
N THR A 154 11.14 -15.61 -14.98
CA THR A 154 11.77 -16.65 -14.15
C THR A 154 11.50 -16.44 -12.66
N GLN A 155 11.41 -15.18 -12.20
CA GLN A 155 11.01 -14.88 -10.82
C GLN A 155 9.52 -15.11 -10.61
N TRP A 156 8.69 -14.72 -11.58
CA TRP A 156 7.26 -15.01 -11.57
C TRP A 156 6.94 -16.50 -11.45
N GLU A 157 7.62 -17.36 -12.22
CA GLU A 157 7.43 -18.82 -12.18
C GLU A 157 7.76 -19.42 -10.80
N ARG A 158 8.70 -18.83 -10.07
CA ARG A 158 8.99 -19.23 -8.67
C ARG A 158 7.93 -18.73 -7.69
N LEU A 159 7.47 -17.48 -7.83
CA LEU A 159 6.62 -16.81 -6.85
C LEU A 159 5.12 -17.13 -7.02
N ALA A 160 4.63 -17.19 -8.26
CA ALA A 160 3.21 -17.34 -8.53
C ALA A 160 2.60 -18.61 -7.91
N PRO A 161 3.24 -19.81 -7.96
CA PRO A 161 2.70 -21.02 -7.33
C PRO A 161 2.64 -20.91 -5.80
N LEU A 162 3.53 -20.11 -5.19
CA LEU A 162 3.57 -19.92 -3.75
C LEU A 162 2.51 -18.93 -3.27
N ILE A 163 2.18 -17.91 -4.07
CA ILE A 163 1.23 -16.84 -3.73
C ILE A 163 -0.20 -17.15 -4.17
N ALA A 164 -0.38 -17.79 -5.33
CA ALA A 164 -1.69 -18.04 -5.90
C ALA A 164 -2.52 -18.97 -5.02
N ARG A 165 -3.77 -18.59 -4.77
CA ARG A 165 -4.79 -19.41 -4.10
C ARG A 165 -6.07 -19.38 -4.93
N PRO A 166 -7.02 -20.32 -4.73
CA PRO A 166 -8.29 -20.30 -5.46
C PRO A 166 -9.02 -18.94 -5.42
N ALA A 167 -8.88 -18.20 -4.31
CA ALA A 167 -9.45 -16.87 -4.12
C ALA A 167 -8.44 -15.72 -4.20
N LEU A 168 -7.13 -15.97 -4.36
CA LEU A 168 -6.09 -14.94 -4.49
C LEU A 168 -5.32 -15.15 -5.78
N ARG A 169 -5.62 -14.35 -6.80
CA ARG A 169 -5.05 -14.51 -8.14
C ARG A 169 -4.01 -13.43 -8.43
N PRO A 170 -2.72 -13.77 -8.45
CA PRO A 170 -1.69 -12.86 -8.92
C PRO A 170 -1.71 -12.75 -10.46
N TYR A 171 -1.34 -11.59 -10.97
CA TYR A 171 -1.10 -11.30 -12.38
C TYR A 171 0.30 -10.73 -12.54
N TYR A 172 1.03 -11.24 -13.52
CA TYR A 172 2.41 -10.87 -13.78
C TYR A 172 2.55 -9.42 -14.28
N SER A 173 3.61 -8.76 -13.83
CA SER A 173 4.20 -7.57 -14.43
C SER A 173 5.72 -7.61 -14.21
N ASP A 174 6.49 -6.91 -15.02
CA ASP A 174 7.90 -6.58 -14.78
C ASP A 174 8.09 -5.08 -14.43
N ASP A 175 7.00 -4.30 -14.41
CA ASP A 175 7.00 -2.88 -14.09
C ASP A 175 6.83 -2.65 -12.58
N VAL A 176 7.95 -2.80 -11.87
CA VAL A 176 8.06 -2.56 -10.41
C VAL A 176 7.70 -1.11 -10.07
N ILE A 177 8.21 -0.15 -10.84
CA ILE A 177 7.98 1.28 -10.63
C ILE A 177 6.48 1.61 -10.71
N GLY A 178 5.78 1.12 -11.73
CA GLY A 178 4.34 1.29 -11.87
C GLY A 178 3.54 0.68 -10.71
N ALA A 179 3.94 -0.51 -10.23
CA ALA A 179 3.28 -1.16 -9.11
C ALA A 179 3.42 -0.38 -7.78
N GLU A 180 4.60 0.19 -7.52
CA GLU A 180 4.86 1.01 -6.33
C GLU A 180 4.17 2.35 -6.39
N ILE A 181 4.27 3.06 -7.52
CA ILE A 181 3.64 4.37 -7.71
C ILE A 181 2.12 4.25 -7.61
N GLY A 182 1.52 3.25 -8.24
CA GLY A 182 0.08 2.99 -8.13
C GLY A 182 -0.34 2.84 -6.66
N GLY A 183 0.38 2.00 -5.91
CA GLY A 183 0.11 1.75 -4.49
C GLY A 183 0.31 2.96 -3.58
N ALA A 184 1.32 3.79 -3.85
CA ALA A 184 1.65 4.96 -3.04
C ALA A 184 0.69 6.14 -3.30
N VAL A 185 0.51 6.52 -4.57
CA VAL A 185 -0.29 7.70 -4.94
C VAL A 185 -1.76 7.51 -4.60
N LYS A 186 -2.31 6.31 -4.76
CA LYS A 186 -3.73 6.04 -4.48
C LYS A 186 -4.13 6.32 -3.03
N ASN A 187 -3.22 6.13 -2.08
CA ASN A 187 -3.47 6.41 -0.66
C ASN A 187 -3.69 7.92 -0.42
N VAL A 188 -2.95 8.79 -1.10
CA VAL A 188 -3.12 10.25 -1.03
C VAL A 188 -4.46 10.65 -1.66
N LEU A 189 -4.76 10.13 -2.84
CA LEU A 189 -6.02 10.42 -3.55
C LEU A 189 -7.25 9.95 -2.76
N ALA A 190 -7.14 8.85 -2.01
CA ALA A 190 -8.19 8.37 -1.15
C ALA A 190 -8.53 9.33 0.00
N ILE A 191 -7.54 10.09 0.52
CA ILE A 191 -7.81 11.17 1.49
C ILE A 191 -8.68 12.24 0.85
N ALA A 192 -8.36 12.67 -0.38
CA ALA A 192 -9.18 13.64 -1.10
C ALA A 192 -10.62 13.13 -1.31
N CYS A 193 -10.79 11.85 -1.67
CA CYS A 193 -12.12 11.24 -1.81
C CYS A 193 -12.88 11.15 -0.49
N GLY A 194 -12.18 10.90 0.62
CA GLY A 194 -12.76 10.99 1.96
C GLY A 194 -13.26 12.40 2.27
N VAL A 195 -12.51 13.44 1.91
CA VAL A 195 -12.91 14.85 2.13
C VAL A 195 -14.19 15.18 1.37
N VAL A 196 -14.31 14.70 0.12
CA VAL A 196 -15.53 14.83 -0.69
C VAL A 196 -16.73 14.18 0.01
N GLU A 197 -16.54 13.02 0.64
CA GLU A 197 -17.57 12.34 1.43
C GLU A 197 -17.92 13.13 2.69
N GLY A 198 -16.93 13.61 3.46
CA GLY A 198 -17.16 14.38 4.68
C GLY A 198 -17.87 15.71 4.47
N LEU A 199 -17.66 16.32 3.30
CA LEU A 199 -18.37 17.53 2.86
C LEU A 199 -19.73 17.24 2.20
N ASN A 200 -20.13 15.97 2.07
CA ASN A 200 -21.39 15.55 1.42
C ASN A 200 -21.54 16.08 -0.02
N LEU A 201 -20.46 16.12 -0.80
CA LEU A 201 -20.49 16.67 -2.18
C LEU A 201 -21.05 15.69 -3.23
N GLY A 202 -21.36 14.47 -2.81
CA GLY A 202 -22.01 13.45 -3.62
C GLY A 202 -21.07 12.63 -4.52
N GLN A 203 -21.65 11.60 -5.14
CA GLN A 203 -20.90 10.58 -5.87
C GLN A 203 -20.30 11.09 -7.18
N ASN A 204 -20.91 12.07 -7.83
CA ASN A 204 -20.37 12.69 -9.04
C ASN A 204 -19.01 13.37 -8.77
N ALA A 205 -18.91 14.11 -7.66
CA ALA A 205 -17.66 14.74 -7.24
C ALA A 205 -16.58 13.69 -6.95
N ARG A 206 -16.96 12.59 -6.28
CA ARG A 206 -16.03 11.49 -5.99
C ARG A 206 -15.53 10.81 -7.26
N ALA A 207 -16.43 10.53 -8.22
CA ALA A 207 -16.06 9.93 -9.50
C ALA A 207 -15.13 10.85 -10.32
N ALA A 208 -15.45 12.14 -10.40
CA ALA A 208 -14.59 13.12 -11.07
C ALA A 208 -13.20 13.20 -10.41
N LEU A 209 -13.16 13.18 -9.08
CA LEU A 209 -11.91 13.20 -8.31
C LEU A 209 -11.06 11.94 -8.56
N ILE A 210 -11.68 10.75 -8.61
CA ILE A 210 -10.98 9.52 -8.97
C ILE A 210 -10.37 9.63 -10.37
N ALA A 211 -11.14 10.10 -11.36
CA ALA A 211 -10.66 10.25 -12.74
C ALA A 211 -9.49 11.26 -12.84
N ARG A 212 -9.62 12.44 -12.21
CA ARG A 212 -8.57 13.47 -12.24
C ARG A 212 -7.35 13.09 -11.40
N GLY A 213 -7.55 12.41 -10.28
CA GLY A 213 -6.48 11.85 -9.45
C GLY A 213 -5.70 10.76 -10.19
N TYR A 214 -6.40 9.89 -10.92
CA TYR A 214 -5.76 8.91 -11.79
C TYR A 214 -4.89 9.56 -12.87
N ALA A 215 -5.33 10.68 -13.45
CA ALA A 215 -4.51 11.43 -14.39
C ALA A 215 -3.24 12.03 -13.75
N GLU A 216 -3.28 12.44 -12.47
CA GLU A 216 -2.08 12.84 -11.72
C GLU A 216 -1.13 11.65 -11.50
N MET A 217 -1.67 10.50 -11.10
CA MET A 217 -0.90 9.26 -10.94
C MET A 217 -0.21 8.86 -12.23
N LEU A 218 -0.90 8.92 -13.37
CA LEU A 218 -0.32 8.63 -14.69
C LEU A 218 0.82 9.59 -15.02
N ARG A 219 0.61 10.90 -14.91
CA ARG A 219 1.67 11.90 -15.20
C ARG A 219 2.90 11.67 -14.33
N PHE A 220 2.71 11.47 -13.03
CA PHE A 220 3.80 11.22 -12.10
C PHE A 220 4.52 9.90 -12.39
N GLY A 221 3.76 8.84 -12.65
CA GLY A 221 4.30 7.52 -12.96
C GLY A 221 5.11 7.49 -14.24
N LEU A 222 4.58 8.03 -15.33
CA LEU A 222 5.27 8.08 -16.63
C LEU A 222 6.58 8.86 -16.54
N ALA A 223 6.58 10.00 -15.84
CA ALA A 223 7.79 10.79 -15.62
C ALA A 223 8.87 10.07 -14.77
N ARG A 224 8.51 8.97 -14.11
CA ARG A 224 9.40 8.10 -13.32
C ARG A 224 9.73 6.78 -14.02
N GLY A 225 9.23 6.56 -15.24
CA GLY A 225 9.48 5.34 -16.01
C GLY A 225 8.48 4.20 -15.78
N ALA A 226 7.37 4.45 -15.08
CA ALA A 226 6.26 3.49 -15.03
C ALA A 226 5.59 3.35 -16.42
N ARG A 227 4.89 2.24 -16.63
CA ARG A 227 4.10 1.99 -17.85
C ARG A 227 2.63 2.30 -17.60
N ALA A 228 1.97 2.92 -18.58
CA ALA A 228 0.57 3.31 -18.48
C ALA A 228 -0.36 2.10 -18.30
N GLU A 229 -0.01 0.96 -18.90
CA GLU A 229 -0.73 -0.30 -18.83
C GLU A 229 -0.76 -0.86 -17.40
N THR A 230 0.37 -0.79 -16.69
CA THR A 230 0.47 -1.21 -15.29
C THR A 230 -0.42 -0.35 -14.40
N LEU A 231 -0.39 0.97 -14.59
CA LEU A 231 -1.21 1.92 -13.83
C LEU A 231 -2.69 1.82 -14.18
N SER A 232 -3.03 1.41 -15.41
CA SER A 232 -4.43 1.15 -15.81
C SER A 232 -4.96 -0.17 -15.24
N GLY A 233 -4.08 -1.01 -14.71
CA GLY A 233 -4.39 -2.32 -14.16
C GLY A 233 -4.77 -2.32 -12.66
N LEU A 234 -4.51 -3.45 -12.01
CA LEU A 234 -4.93 -3.72 -10.63
C LEU A 234 -4.23 -2.81 -9.62
N CYS A 235 -2.91 -2.63 -9.72
CA CYS A 235 -2.13 -1.86 -8.74
C CYS A 235 -2.32 -0.34 -8.83
N GLY A 236 -2.78 0.18 -9.97
CA GLY A 236 -3.13 1.60 -10.13
C GLY A 236 -4.64 1.82 -10.03
N LEU A 237 -5.34 1.84 -11.17
CA LEU A 237 -6.77 2.15 -11.25
C LEU A 237 -7.64 1.24 -10.38
N GLY A 238 -7.39 -0.07 -10.38
CA GLY A 238 -8.16 -1.02 -9.58
C GLY A 238 -8.09 -0.73 -8.08
N ASP A 239 -6.87 -0.61 -7.54
CA ASP A 239 -6.64 -0.31 -6.12
C ASP A 239 -7.10 1.12 -5.76
N LEU A 240 -6.96 2.08 -6.68
CA LEU A 240 -7.50 3.43 -6.52
C LEU A 240 -9.02 3.41 -6.33
N VAL A 241 -9.76 2.73 -7.20
CA VAL A 241 -11.23 2.64 -7.13
C VAL A 241 -11.67 2.01 -5.80
N LEU A 242 -11.04 0.90 -5.40
CA LEU A 242 -11.34 0.25 -4.11
C LEU A 242 -11.12 1.20 -2.93
N THR A 243 -9.96 1.87 -2.92
CA THR A 243 -9.51 2.67 -1.77
C THR A 243 -10.28 3.98 -1.65
N CYS A 244 -10.71 4.56 -2.77
CA CYS A 244 -11.47 5.81 -2.82
C CYS A 244 -12.98 5.63 -2.60
N SER A 245 -13.47 4.39 -2.42
CA SER A 245 -14.92 4.09 -2.38
C SER A 245 -15.38 3.42 -1.08
N SER A 246 -14.54 3.35 -0.05
CA SER A 246 -14.86 2.58 1.15
C SER A 246 -14.20 3.14 2.41
N THR A 247 -14.96 3.19 3.50
CA THR A 247 -14.49 3.55 4.85
C THR A 247 -13.58 2.48 5.48
N SER A 248 -13.51 1.28 4.89
CA SER A 248 -12.47 0.28 5.21
C SER A 248 -11.07 0.78 4.88
N SER A 249 -10.94 1.78 3.99
CA SER A 249 -9.69 2.51 3.77
C SER A 249 -9.43 3.51 4.90
N ARG A 250 -8.28 3.34 5.55
CA ARG A 250 -7.80 4.27 6.60
C ARG A 250 -7.59 5.69 6.06
N ASN A 251 -7.12 5.80 4.81
CA ASN A 251 -6.91 7.08 4.14
C ASN A 251 -8.24 7.76 3.80
N PHE A 252 -9.22 7.00 3.31
CA PHE A 252 -10.57 7.52 3.08
C PHE A 252 -11.21 8.00 4.37
N SER A 253 -11.14 7.21 5.45
CA SER A 253 -11.68 7.59 6.75
C SER A 253 -10.96 8.79 7.37
N LEU A 254 -9.64 8.97 7.14
CA LEU A 254 -8.94 10.20 7.51
C LEU A 254 -9.52 11.40 6.75
N GLY A 255 -9.64 11.29 5.43
CA GLY A 255 -10.24 12.33 4.59
C GLY A 255 -11.67 12.69 5.03
N LEU A 256 -12.48 11.69 5.37
CA LEU A 256 -13.84 11.86 5.89
C LEU A 256 -13.85 12.74 7.14
N SER A 257 -12.96 12.46 8.11
CA SER A 257 -12.82 13.28 9.31
C SER A 257 -12.37 14.71 9.00
N LEU A 258 -11.43 14.89 8.07
CA LEU A 258 -11.00 16.23 7.63
C LEU A 258 -12.15 17.01 6.99
N GLY A 259 -12.96 16.36 6.14
CA GLY A 259 -14.15 16.95 5.54
C GLY A 259 -15.22 17.35 6.56
N GLN A 260 -15.30 16.62 7.68
CA GLN A 260 -16.17 16.92 8.81
C GLN A 260 -15.62 18.02 9.75
N GLY A 261 -14.43 18.55 9.46
CA GLY A 261 -13.82 19.67 10.18
C GLY A 261 -12.89 19.28 11.32
N LEU A 262 -12.54 18.00 11.48
CA LEU A 262 -11.49 17.60 12.42
C LEU A 262 -10.11 17.96 11.87
N SER A 263 -9.16 18.27 12.75
CA SER A 263 -7.75 18.39 12.37
C SER A 263 -7.15 17.02 12.06
N ALA A 264 -6.07 16.98 11.28
CA ALA A 264 -5.35 15.74 11.01
C ALA A 264 -4.81 15.10 12.30
N ALA A 265 -4.34 15.92 13.25
CA ALA A 265 -3.85 15.47 14.55
C ALA A 265 -4.97 14.78 15.36
N ASP A 266 -6.15 15.39 15.43
CA ASP A 266 -7.29 14.82 16.15
C ASP A 266 -7.80 13.54 15.47
N ALA A 267 -7.85 13.55 14.14
CA ALA A 267 -8.31 12.39 13.35
C ALA A 267 -7.36 11.19 13.44
N LEU A 268 -6.07 11.40 13.73
CA LEU A 268 -5.05 10.35 13.89
C LEU A 268 -4.83 9.94 15.34
N SER A 269 -5.23 10.78 16.31
CA SER A 269 -5.10 10.50 17.73
C SER A 269 -5.77 9.18 18.14
N GLY A 270 -5.08 8.36 18.94
CA GLY A 270 -5.60 7.10 19.48
C GLY A 270 -5.76 5.95 18.47
N LYS A 271 -5.40 6.14 17.19
CA LYS A 271 -5.45 5.06 16.19
C LYS A 271 -4.19 4.20 16.25
N THR A 272 -4.37 2.89 16.37
CA THR A 272 -3.29 1.89 16.35
C THR A 272 -2.70 1.66 14.96
N SER A 273 -3.34 2.16 13.89
CA SER A 273 -2.91 1.95 12.50
C SER A 273 -2.64 3.25 11.78
N VAL A 274 -1.56 3.27 10.99
CA VAL A 274 -1.07 4.46 10.27
C VAL A 274 -1.86 4.66 8.97
N ALA A 275 -2.22 5.92 8.66
CA ALA A 275 -2.70 6.34 7.34
C ALA A 275 -1.52 6.74 6.46
N GLU A 276 -0.99 5.80 5.68
CA GLU A 276 0.21 5.97 4.85
C GLU A 276 0.14 7.17 3.89
N GLY A 277 -1.07 7.53 3.43
CA GLY A 277 -1.28 8.67 2.55
C GLY A 277 -0.90 10.00 3.20
N ALA A 278 -1.07 10.14 4.51
CA ALA A 278 -0.70 11.36 5.22
C ALA A 278 0.82 11.59 5.24
N ALA A 279 1.61 10.52 5.35
CA ALA A 279 3.06 10.60 5.27
C ALA A 279 3.56 10.72 3.80
N THR A 280 2.83 10.10 2.86
CA THR A 280 3.21 10.09 1.43
C THR A 280 2.92 11.43 0.75
N ALA A 281 1.85 12.13 1.12
CA ALA A 281 1.40 13.36 0.47
C ALA A 281 2.49 14.45 0.36
N PRO A 282 3.16 14.89 1.44
CA PRO A 282 4.16 15.95 1.34
C PRO A 282 5.38 15.55 0.50
N VAL A 283 5.82 14.30 0.60
CA VAL A 283 6.93 13.75 -0.19
C VAL A 283 6.57 13.71 -1.68
N LEU A 284 5.35 13.29 -2.00
CA LEU A 284 4.85 13.23 -3.36
C LEU A 284 4.73 14.63 -3.99
N ALA A 285 4.21 15.60 -3.24
CA ALA A 285 4.11 17.00 -3.67
C ALA A 285 5.49 17.60 -3.97
N GLU A 286 6.46 17.39 -3.06
CA GLU A 286 7.84 17.84 -3.24
C GLU A 286 8.49 17.23 -4.49
N LEU A 287 8.34 15.92 -4.68
CA LEU A 287 8.89 15.20 -5.83
C LEU A 287 8.26 15.58 -7.16
N ALA A 288 6.96 15.86 -7.16
CA ALA A 288 6.23 16.34 -8.32
C ALA A 288 6.69 17.76 -8.69
N SER A 289 6.77 18.65 -7.69
CA SER A 289 7.24 20.03 -7.85
C SER A 289 8.65 20.10 -8.43
N ARG A 290 9.59 19.32 -7.86
CA ARG A 290 10.99 19.23 -8.35
C ARG A 290 11.09 18.76 -9.81
N ALA A 291 10.14 17.95 -10.25
CA ALA A 291 10.09 17.43 -11.62
C ALA A 291 9.18 18.25 -12.56
N GLY A 292 8.61 19.36 -12.09
CA GLY A 292 7.67 20.17 -12.89
C GLY A 292 6.34 19.47 -13.20
N ILE A 293 5.96 18.45 -12.42
CA ILE A 293 4.75 17.65 -12.62
C ILE A 293 3.61 18.27 -11.81
N GLN A 294 2.50 18.60 -12.48
CA GLN A 294 1.33 19.17 -11.80
C GLN A 294 0.49 18.07 -11.13
N MET A 295 0.43 18.11 -9.78
CA MET A 295 -0.39 17.25 -8.93
C MET A 295 -1.29 18.04 -7.97
N PRO A 296 -2.22 18.85 -8.50
CA PRO A 296 -3.03 19.78 -7.72
C PRO A 296 -3.95 19.13 -6.68
N ILE A 297 -4.39 17.89 -6.88
CA ILE A 297 -5.14 17.15 -5.85
C ILE A 297 -4.21 16.78 -4.69
N VAL A 298 -2.98 16.34 -5.00
CA VAL A 298 -1.96 16.08 -3.97
C VAL A 298 -1.62 17.36 -3.19
N ASP A 299 -1.44 18.49 -3.88
CA ASP A 299 -1.20 19.79 -3.24
C ASP A 299 -2.36 20.16 -2.30
N ALA A 300 -3.60 19.98 -2.76
CA ALA A 300 -4.79 20.21 -1.94
C ALA A 300 -4.83 19.31 -0.70
N VAL A 301 -4.43 18.04 -0.81
CA VAL A 301 -4.34 17.13 0.34
C VAL A 301 -3.28 17.60 1.33
N CYS A 302 -2.12 18.10 0.88
CA CYS A 302 -1.09 18.65 1.77
C CYS A 302 -1.64 19.82 2.59
N ARG A 303 -2.29 20.80 1.92
CA ARG A 303 -2.92 21.96 2.58
C ARG A 303 -3.93 21.55 3.66
N LEU A 304 -4.68 20.47 3.41
CA LEU A 304 -5.65 19.94 4.37
C LEU A 304 -4.98 19.28 5.59
N LEU A 305 -3.92 18.51 5.35
CA LEU A 305 -3.15 17.84 6.40
C LEU A 305 -2.43 18.84 7.31
N ASP A 306 -1.91 19.91 6.72
CA ASP A 306 -1.22 21.00 7.42
C ASP A 306 -2.19 21.96 8.15
N GLY A 307 -3.50 21.84 7.89
CA GLY A 307 -4.52 22.68 8.50
C GLY A 307 -4.49 24.14 8.00
N GLU A 308 -3.91 24.40 6.82
CA GLU A 308 -3.78 25.75 6.27
C GLU A 308 -5.13 26.41 6.00
N ALA A 309 -6.14 25.63 5.63
CA ALA A 309 -7.47 26.12 5.32
C ALA A 309 -8.56 25.08 5.61
N PRO A 310 -9.80 25.51 5.93
CA PRO A 310 -10.94 24.60 6.06
C PRO A 310 -11.20 23.83 4.76
N ALA A 311 -11.68 22.58 4.88
CA ALA A 311 -11.86 21.69 3.74
C ALA A 311 -12.71 22.28 2.60
N GLY A 312 -13.81 22.95 2.95
CA GLY A 312 -14.66 23.61 1.96
C GLY A 312 -13.96 24.74 1.19
N ALA A 313 -12.98 25.42 1.77
CA ALA A 313 -12.19 26.44 1.08
C ALA A 313 -11.21 25.81 0.09
N VAL A 314 -10.47 24.77 0.51
CA VAL A 314 -9.55 24.04 -0.36
C VAL A 314 -10.27 23.46 -1.59
N VAL A 315 -11.47 22.90 -1.40
CA VAL A 315 -12.28 22.38 -2.52
C VAL A 315 -12.70 23.49 -3.48
N ARG A 316 -13.12 24.65 -2.98
CA ARG A 316 -13.48 25.80 -3.85
C ARG A 316 -12.28 26.27 -4.66
N ASP A 317 -11.10 26.38 -4.04
CA ASP A 317 -9.88 26.77 -4.75
C ASP A 317 -9.57 25.80 -5.89
N LEU A 318 -9.66 24.49 -5.62
CA LEU A 318 -9.41 23.45 -6.61
C LEU A 318 -10.38 23.53 -7.80
N LEU A 319 -11.67 23.79 -7.54
CA LEU A 319 -12.70 23.97 -8.57
C LEU A 319 -12.58 25.28 -9.35
N SER A 320 -11.99 26.31 -8.75
CA SER A 320 -11.80 27.64 -9.38
C SER A 320 -10.64 27.70 -10.38
N ARG A 321 -9.87 26.61 -10.52
CA ARG A 321 -8.74 26.54 -11.43
C ARG A 321 -9.18 26.69 -12.89
N PRO A 322 -8.32 27.25 -13.77
CA PRO A 322 -8.66 27.46 -15.17
C PRO A 322 -9.11 26.17 -15.88
N LEU A 323 -10.12 26.31 -16.75
CA LEU A 323 -10.58 25.22 -17.60
C LEU A 323 -9.44 24.79 -18.54
N LYS A 324 -9.29 23.48 -18.70
CA LYS A 324 -8.25 22.84 -19.53
C LYS A 324 -8.86 21.69 -20.32
N ALA A 325 -8.16 21.26 -21.37
CA ALA A 325 -8.49 20.02 -22.06
C ALA A 325 -8.40 18.82 -21.10
N GLU A 326 -9.19 17.79 -21.36
CA GLU A 326 -9.20 16.60 -20.50
C GLU A 326 -7.85 15.88 -20.51
N GLN A 327 -7.26 15.75 -21.71
CA GLN A 327 -5.91 15.25 -21.94
C GLN A 327 -5.01 16.42 -22.36
N GLU A 328 -3.92 16.64 -21.63
CA GLU A 328 -2.80 17.46 -22.11
C GLU A 328 -1.84 16.51 -22.85
N PRO A 329 -1.27 16.90 -24.00
CA PRO A 329 -0.30 16.07 -24.71
C PRO A 329 0.86 15.70 -23.78
N ALA A 330 1.25 14.42 -23.77
CA ALA A 330 2.43 13.97 -23.06
C ALA A 330 3.65 14.69 -23.67
N LEU A 331 4.31 15.50 -22.85
CA LEU A 331 5.62 16.08 -23.18
C LEU A 331 6.70 14.99 -23.09
#